data_AF-A0A7J8ULS7-F1
#
_entry.id   AF-A0A7J8ULS7-F1
#
_cell.length_a   1.000
_cell.length_b   1.000
_cell.length_c   1.000
_cell.angle_alpha   90.00
_cell.angle_beta   90.00
_cell.angle_gamma   90.00
#
_symmetry.space_group_name_H-M   'P 1'
#
loop_
_entity.id
_entity.type
_entity.pdbx_description
1 polymer ?
#
loop_
_entity_poly.entity_id
_entity_poly.type
_entity_poly.pdbx_seq_one_letter_code
_entity_poly.pdbx_strand_id
1 'polypeptide(L)'
;MWFKYSAKKSDYYLYCHNILFLFLIFSVVPLPLVFVEMMRSLGFDKYKIQPKVSLSLPEMFKCYKDVMRMFVLVVGPLQLVSYPSIKIIGIRTGLPLPSLWEIAAQLTVYFMIEDYTNYWIHRFLHGKWGYEKIHRVHHEYTAPIGFAAPYAHWLEVLILGIPSFLGPAIVPGHMITFWLWIALRQIEAIETHSGYAY
;
A
#
# COMPACT_ATOMS: atom_id res chain seq x y z
N MET A 1 -21.36 13.92 -9.86
CA MET A 1 -20.13 14.59 -10.32
C MET A 1 -19.17 13.59 -10.97
N TRP A 2 -18.82 12.49 -10.28
CA TRP A 2 -17.91 11.45 -10.76
C TRP A 2 -18.26 10.86 -12.13
N PHE A 3 -19.47 10.37 -12.35
CA PHE A 3 -19.85 9.75 -13.64
C PHE A 3 -19.70 10.67 -14.85
N LYS A 4 -20.01 11.97 -14.69
CA LYS A 4 -19.83 12.98 -15.74
C LYS A 4 -18.35 13.23 -16.05
N TYR A 5 -17.50 13.11 -15.03
CA TYR A 5 -16.05 13.23 -15.16
C TYR A 5 -15.47 11.99 -15.84
N SER A 6 -15.73 10.80 -15.30
CA SER A 6 -15.14 9.54 -15.77
C SER A 6 -15.53 9.21 -17.20
N ALA A 7 -16.76 9.54 -17.62
CA ALA A 7 -17.24 9.34 -18.99
C ALA A 7 -16.46 10.13 -20.06
N LYS A 8 -15.71 11.17 -19.66
CA LYS A 8 -14.91 12.02 -20.57
C LYS A 8 -13.41 11.72 -20.53
N LYS A 9 -12.98 10.72 -19.77
CA LYS A 9 -11.56 10.38 -19.59
C LYS A 9 -11.24 9.07 -20.27
N SER A 10 -10.00 8.94 -20.75
CA SER A 10 -9.51 7.65 -21.25
C SER A 10 -9.28 6.69 -20.09
N ASP A 11 -9.32 5.39 -20.39
CA ASP A 11 -8.96 4.32 -19.46
C ASP A 11 -7.60 4.55 -18.79
N TYR A 12 -6.63 5.07 -19.54
CA TYR A 12 -5.30 5.43 -19.02
C TYR A 12 -5.39 6.54 -17.96
N TYR A 13 -6.12 7.62 -18.26
CA TYR A 13 -6.31 8.71 -17.29
C TYR A 13 -7.03 8.24 -16.04
N LEU A 14 -8.05 7.38 -16.18
CA LEU A 14 -8.71 6.77 -15.04
C LEU A 14 -7.70 5.96 -14.22
N TYR A 15 -6.96 5.05 -14.85
CA TYR A 15 -5.92 4.28 -14.20
C TYR A 15 -4.89 5.13 -13.43
N CYS A 16 -4.44 6.25 -14.00
CA CYS A 16 -3.49 7.17 -13.34
C CYS A 16 -4.03 7.79 -12.03
N HIS A 17 -5.33 7.75 -11.74
CA HIS A 17 -5.85 8.17 -10.42
C HIS A 17 -5.29 7.31 -9.28
N ASN A 18 -4.82 6.09 -9.56
CA ASN A 18 -4.08 5.27 -8.58
C ASN A 18 -2.92 6.04 -7.94
N ILE A 19 -2.21 6.87 -8.71
CA ILE A 19 -1.09 7.67 -8.18
C ILE A 19 -1.60 8.65 -7.13
N LEU A 20 -2.71 9.34 -7.41
CA LEU A 20 -3.32 10.26 -6.46
C LEU A 20 -3.83 9.52 -5.21
N PHE A 21 -4.49 8.37 -5.38
CA PHE A 21 -4.99 7.58 -4.25
C PHE A 21 -3.86 7.09 -3.36
N LEU A 22 -2.79 6.53 -3.92
CA LEU A 22 -1.64 6.08 -3.15
C LEU A 22 -0.95 7.25 -2.45
N PHE A 23 -0.77 8.39 -3.13
CA PHE A 23 -0.21 9.59 -2.51
C PHE A 23 -1.03 10.03 -1.30
N LEU A 24 -2.35 10.12 -1.45
CA LEU A 24 -3.25 10.50 -0.36
C LEU A 24 -3.22 9.48 0.78
N ILE A 25 -3.22 8.17 0.48
CA ILE A 25 -3.16 7.12 1.51
C ILE A 25 -1.87 7.21 2.31
N PHE A 26 -0.72 7.25 1.63
CA PHE A 26 0.59 7.33 2.29
C PHE A 26 0.81 8.62 3.06
N SER A 27 0.10 9.70 2.70
CA SER A 27 0.23 11.00 3.36
C SER A 27 -0.76 11.18 4.51
N VAL A 28 -1.98 10.66 4.38
CA VAL A 28 -3.10 10.99 5.28
C VAL A 28 -3.40 9.87 6.26
N VAL A 29 -3.39 8.59 5.83
CA VAL A 29 -3.77 7.46 6.69
C VAL A 29 -2.85 7.28 7.90
N PRO A 30 -1.53 7.53 7.83
CA PRO A 30 -0.68 7.48 9.02
C PRO A 30 -0.89 8.65 10.01
N LEU A 31 -1.51 9.77 9.62
CA LEU A 31 -1.58 10.98 10.47
C LEU A 31 -2.33 10.77 11.80
N PRO A 32 -3.50 10.09 11.85
CA PRO A 32 -4.14 9.76 13.12
C PRO A 32 -3.22 8.94 14.04
N LEU A 33 -2.45 8.00 13.48
CA LEU A 33 -1.52 7.17 14.25
C LEU A 33 -0.33 7.99 14.78
N VAL A 34 0.17 8.95 14.00
CA VAL A 34 1.18 9.92 14.48
C VAL A 34 0.64 10.80 15.58
N PHE A 35 -0.62 11.23 15.48
CA PHE A 35 -1.25 12.02 16.55
C PHE A 35 -1.36 11.21 17.85
N VAL A 36 -1.76 9.94 17.78
CA VAL A 36 -1.74 9.02 18.92
C VAL A 36 -0.31 8.84 19.47
N GLU A 37 0.69 8.72 18.60
CA GLU A 37 2.12 8.64 18.98
C GLU A 37 2.65 9.92 19.65
N MET A 38 2.03 11.07 19.41
CA MET A 38 2.39 12.32 20.12
C MET A 38 1.67 12.43 21.47
N MET A 39 0.55 11.74 21.64
CA MET A 39 -0.27 11.73 22.85
C MET A 39 0.12 10.64 23.86
N ARG A 40 1.33 10.08 23.76
CA ARG A 40 1.79 8.97 24.61
C ARG A 40 1.70 9.24 26.11
N SER A 41 1.91 10.49 26.52
CA SER A 41 1.74 10.94 27.91
C SER A 41 0.31 10.78 28.45
N LEU A 42 -0.69 10.64 27.57
CA LEU A 42 -2.08 10.38 27.92
C LEU A 42 -2.39 8.87 28.13
N GLY A 43 -1.38 8.00 28.09
CA GLY A 43 -1.50 6.57 28.39
C GLY A 43 -1.88 5.68 27.20
N PHE A 44 -1.78 6.18 25.97
CA PHE A 44 -2.01 5.38 24.76
C PHE A 44 -0.93 4.32 24.50
N ASP A 45 0.23 4.41 25.15
CA ASP A 45 1.31 3.42 25.06
C ASP A 45 0.88 2.01 25.44
N LYS A 46 -0.18 1.85 26.26
CA LYS A 46 -0.72 0.53 26.64
C LYS A 46 -1.29 -0.26 25.47
N TYR A 47 -1.67 0.41 24.38
CA TYR A 47 -2.15 -0.23 23.16
C TYR A 47 -1.02 -0.54 22.18
N LYS A 48 0.22 -0.12 22.48
CA LYS A 48 1.37 -0.34 21.61
C LYS A 48 2.05 -1.64 21.98
N ILE A 49 2.33 -2.48 20.99
CA ILE A 49 3.03 -3.77 21.16
C ILE A 49 4.46 -3.53 21.66
N GLN A 50 5.11 -2.46 21.17
CA GLN A 50 6.48 -2.08 21.54
C GLN A 50 6.51 -0.68 22.18
N PRO A 51 6.06 -0.52 23.44
CA PRO A 51 5.90 0.79 24.06
C PRO A 51 7.25 1.45 24.42
N LYS A 52 8.35 0.69 24.50
CA LYS A 52 9.67 1.24 24.90
C LYS A 52 10.44 1.91 23.76
N VAL A 53 9.98 1.75 22.53
CA VAL A 53 10.65 2.29 21.33
C VAL A 53 9.73 3.35 20.71
N SER A 54 10.28 4.51 20.37
CA SER A 54 9.54 5.66 19.88
C SER A 54 10.39 6.48 18.92
N LEU A 55 9.76 7.15 17.97
CA LEU A 55 10.41 8.15 17.12
C LEU A 55 9.87 9.53 17.46
N SER A 56 10.76 10.52 17.41
CA SER A 56 10.39 11.93 17.51
C SER A 56 9.66 12.40 16.24
N LEU A 57 8.93 13.51 16.34
CA LEU A 57 8.21 14.08 15.18
C LEU A 57 9.16 14.42 13.99
N PRO A 58 10.37 14.96 14.19
CA PRO A 58 11.33 15.15 13.10
C PRO A 58 11.76 13.84 12.42
N GLU A 59 11.91 12.75 13.18
CA GLU A 59 12.26 11.43 12.62
C GLU A 59 11.09 10.83 11.82
N MET A 60 9.86 10.95 12.33
CA MET A 60 8.67 10.55 11.59
C MET A 60 8.51 11.36 10.29
N PHE A 61 8.75 12.67 10.34
CA PHE A 61 8.72 13.52 9.16
C PHE A 61 9.83 13.19 8.16
N LYS A 62 11.02 12.81 8.65
CA LYS A 62 12.10 12.29 7.79
C LYS A 62 11.66 11.01 7.08
N CYS A 63 11.10 10.04 7.81
CA CYS A 63 10.54 8.80 7.24
C CYS A 63 9.53 9.11 6.13
N TYR A 64 8.58 10.00 6.38
CA TYR A 64 7.61 10.43 5.38
C TYR A 64 8.28 11.03 4.13
N LYS A 65 9.28 11.89 4.28
CA LYS A 65 10.03 12.45 3.13
C LYS A 65 10.74 11.36 2.32
N ASP A 66 11.35 10.38 2.98
CA ASP A 66 12.03 9.29 2.30
C ASP A 66 11.05 8.40 1.53
N VAL A 67 9.88 8.12 2.12
CA VAL A 67 8.77 7.44 1.44
C VAL A 67 8.28 8.23 0.24
N MET A 68 8.06 9.55 0.38
CA MET A 68 7.62 10.38 -0.75
C MET A 68 8.66 10.47 -1.86
N ARG A 69 9.95 10.46 -1.51
CA ARG A 69 11.04 10.37 -2.48
C ARG A 69 10.99 9.05 -3.24
N MET A 70 10.84 7.92 -2.56
CA MET A 70 10.66 6.61 -3.18
C MET A 70 9.40 6.60 -4.05
N PHE A 71 8.30 7.18 -3.57
CA PHE A 71 7.05 7.28 -4.30
C PHE A 71 7.22 8.01 -5.63
N VAL A 72 7.85 9.19 -5.62
CA VAL A 72 8.06 10.00 -6.84
C VAL A 72 9.07 9.36 -7.80
N LEU A 73 10.12 8.69 -7.29
CA LEU A 73 11.19 8.14 -8.12
C LEU A 73 10.91 6.72 -8.63
N VAL A 74 10.06 5.96 -7.94
CA VAL A 74 9.84 4.53 -8.21
C VAL A 74 8.37 4.25 -8.45
N VAL A 75 7.50 4.46 -7.46
CA VAL A 75 6.08 4.04 -7.54
C VAL A 75 5.31 4.83 -8.61
N GLY A 76 5.46 6.15 -8.65
CA GLY A 76 4.80 7.01 -9.63
C GLY A 76 5.17 6.64 -11.08
N PRO A 77 6.46 6.60 -11.44
CA PRO A 77 6.90 6.14 -12.75
C PRO A 77 6.44 4.72 -13.07
N LEU A 78 6.53 3.79 -12.10
CA LEU A 78 6.04 2.42 -12.28
C LEU A 78 4.55 2.40 -12.65
N GLN A 79 3.71 3.15 -11.93
CA GLN A 79 2.28 3.28 -12.21
C GLN A 79 2.02 3.88 -13.59
N LEU A 80 2.79 4.88 -14.05
CA LEU A 80 2.60 5.44 -15.38
C LEU A 80 2.90 4.40 -16.49
N VAL A 81 3.94 3.58 -16.31
CA VAL A 81 4.36 2.61 -17.34
C VAL A 81 3.61 1.28 -17.27
N SER A 82 2.96 0.93 -16.16
CA SER A 82 2.30 -0.37 -15.96
C SER A 82 0.88 -0.48 -16.53
N TYR A 83 0.35 0.57 -17.16
CA TYR A 83 -0.98 0.54 -17.78
C TYR A 83 -1.18 -0.59 -18.83
N PRO A 84 -0.22 -0.92 -19.70
CA PRO A 84 -0.35 -2.05 -20.61
C PRO A 84 -0.65 -3.36 -19.88
N SER A 85 -0.05 -3.59 -18.71
CA SER A 85 -0.32 -4.77 -17.88
C SER A 85 -1.77 -4.81 -17.40
N ILE A 86 -2.34 -3.66 -17.03
CA ILE A 86 -3.75 -3.53 -16.64
C ILE A 86 -4.69 -3.92 -17.79
N LYS A 87 -4.33 -3.53 -19.02
CA LYS A 87 -5.11 -3.89 -20.22
C LYS A 87 -4.96 -5.37 -20.58
N ILE A 88 -3.76 -5.94 -20.44
CA ILE A 88 -3.50 -7.37 -20.65
C ILE A 88 -4.27 -8.23 -19.65
N ILE A 89 -4.28 -7.84 -18.37
CA ILE A 89 -5.06 -8.50 -17.31
C ILE A 89 -6.57 -8.44 -17.61
N GLY A 90 -7.02 -7.39 -18.31
CA GLY A 90 -8.43 -7.23 -18.66
C GLY A 90 -9.25 -6.47 -17.60
N ILE A 91 -8.61 -5.63 -16.78
CA ILE A 91 -9.34 -4.77 -15.85
C ILE A 91 -10.18 -3.77 -16.64
N ARG A 92 -11.50 -3.84 -16.45
CA ARG A 92 -12.47 -3.02 -17.17
C ARG A 92 -12.74 -1.69 -16.46
N THR A 93 -12.98 -0.64 -17.23
CA THR A 93 -13.21 0.75 -16.76
C THR A 93 -14.62 1.27 -17.07
N GLY A 94 -15.31 0.59 -17.98
CA GLY A 94 -16.63 0.96 -18.49
C GLY A 94 -17.80 0.27 -17.78
N LEU A 95 -19.00 0.63 -18.22
CA LEU A 95 -20.25 0.05 -17.71
C LEU A 95 -20.44 -1.43 -18.14
N PRO A 96 -21.22 -2.21 -17.39
CA PRO A 96 -21.89 -1.86 -16.13
C PRO A 96 -20.91 -1.71 -14.97
N LEU A 97 -21.27 -0.99 -13.90
CA LEU A 97 -20.43 -0.98 -12.69
C LEU A 97 -20.44 -2.38 -12.02
N PRO A 98 -19.39 -2.75 -11.27
CA PRO A 98 -19.40 -4.01 -10.54
C PRO A 98 -20.49 -3.98 -9.47
N SER A 99 -21.18 -5.11 -9.31
CA SER A 99 -22.11 -5.27 -8.18
C SER A 99 -21.33 -5.34 -6.86
N LEU A 100 -21.99 -5.07 -5.73
CA LEU A 100 -21.36 -5.24 -4.42
C LEU A 100 -20.87 -6.67 -4.19
N TRP A 101 -21.60 -7.66 -4.72
CA TRP A 101 -21.20 -9.06 -4.64
C TRP A 101 -19.95 -9.36 -5.47
N GLU A 102 -19.86 -8.81 -6.69
CA GLU A 102 -18.66 -8.93 -7.53
C GLU A 102 -17.43 -8.33 -6.83
N ILE A 103 -17.59 -7.13 -6.24
CA ILE A 103 -16.52 -6.48 -5.45
C ILE A 103 -16.11 -7.38 -4.28
N ALA A 104 -17.06 -7.85 -3.47
CA ALA A 104 -16.77 -8.65 -2.29
C ALA A 104 -16.07 -9.98 -2.62
N ALA A 105 -16.55 -10.68 -3.65
CA ALA A 105 -15.94 -11.92 -4.12
C ALA A 105 -14.51 -11.71 -4.64
N GLN A 106 -14.30 -10.66 -5.45
CA GLN A 106 -12.98 -10.30 -5.96
C GLN A 106 -12.02 -9.93 -4.83
N LEU A 107 -12.43 -9.05 -3.90
CA LEU A 107 -11.61 -8.67 -2.76
C LEU A 107 -11.23 -9.88 -1.89
N THR A 108 -12.16 -10.81 -1.66
CA THR A 108 -11.87 -12.04 -0.91
C THR A 108 -10.73 -12.83 -1.57
N VAL A 109 -10.81 -13.04 -2.89
CA VAL A 109 -9.73 -13.70 -3.64
C VAL A 109 -8.43 -12.90 -3.56
N TYR A 110 -8.50 -11.57 -3.71
CA TYR A 110 -7.31 -10.72 -3.71
C TYR A 110 -6.58 -10.78 -2.37
N PHE A 111 -7.30 -10.67 -1.25
CA PHE A 111 -6.72 -10.81 0.08
C PHE A 111 -6.08 -12.19 0.28
N MET A 112 -6.77 -13.28 -0.08
CA MET A 112 -6.23 -14.64 0.10
C MET A 112 -4.95 -14.88 -0.71
N ILE A 113 -4.94 -14.44 -1.97
CA ILE A 113 -3.78 -14.61 -2.86
C ILE A 113 -2.62 -13.71 -2.45
N GLU A 114 -2.91 -12.47 -2.08
CA GLU A 114 -1.91 -11.52 -1.63
C GLU A 114 -1.28 -11.99 -0.34
N ASP A 115 -2.06 -12.32 0.70
CA ASP A 115 -1.56 -12.75 2.00
C ASP A 115 -0.65 -13.99 1.86
N TYR A 116 -1.15 -15.03 1.19
CA TYR A 116 -0.39 -16.26 0.98
C TYR A 116 0.92 -16.01 0.23
N THR A 117 0.87 -15.25 -0.87
CA THR A 117 2.06 -15.04 -1.71
C THR A 117 3.04 -14.08 -1.06
N ASN A 118 2.54 -13.00 -0.46
CA ASN A 118 3.33 -12.03 0.26
C ASN A 118 4.07 -12.71 1.41
N TYR A 119 3.42 -13.55 2.21
CA TYR A 119 4.09 -14.30 3.27
C TYR A 119 5.33 -15.05 2.78
N TRP A 120 5.21 -15.81 1.68
CA TRP A 120 6.35 -16.59 1.18
C TRP A 120 7.46 -15.73 0.58
N ILE A 121 7.12 -14.69 -0.18
CA ILE A 121 8.10 -13.78 -0.76
C ILE A 121 8.78 -12.95 0.33
N HIS A 122 8.03 -12.43 1.29
CA HIS A 122 8.55 -11.70 2.44
C HIS A 122 9.46 -12.58 3.30
N ARG A 123 9.06 -13.82 3.57
CA ARG A 123 9.93 -14.80 4.26
C ARG A 123 11.22 -15.08 3.50
N PHE A 124 11.16 -15.15 2.17
CA PHE A 124 12.36 -15.28 1.33
C PHE A 124 13.26 -14.04 1.45
N LEU A 125 12.68 -12.83 1.43
CA LEU A 125 13.40 -11.57 1.62
C LEU A 125 14.03 -11.46 3.01
N HIS A 126 13.50 -12.14 4.02
CA HIS A 126 14.12 -12.27 5.33
C HIS A 126 15.27 -13.29 5.39
N GLY A 127 15.49 -14.10 4.35
CA GLY A 127 16.68 -14.94 4.24
C GLY A 127 17.96 -14.11 4.15
N LYS A 128 19.10 -14.68 4.55
CA LYS A 128 20.39 -13.97 4.68
C LYS A 128 20.70 -13.03 3.49
N TRP A 129 20.64 -13.56 2.26
CA TRP A 129 20.92 -12.78 1.07
C TRP A 129 19.87 -11.69 0.80
N GLY A 130 18.58 -12.04 0.88
CA GLY A 130 17.48 -11.11 0.64
C GLY A 130 17.51 -9.95 1.64
N TYR A 131 17.81 -10.26 2.89
CA TYR A 131 17.85 -9.27 3.96
C TYR A 131 19.01 -8.32 3.74
N GLU A 132 20.24 -8.84 3.63
CA GLU A 132 21.44 -8.02 3.49
C GLU A 132 21.43 -7.13 2.24
N LYS A 133 20.78 -7.57 1.15
CA LYS A 133 20.81 -6.86 -0.14
C LYS A 133 19.59 -6.01 -0.44
N ILE A 134 18.44 -6.34 0.13
CA ILE A 134 17.16 -5.75 -0.24
C ILE A 134 16.41 -5.31 1.02
N HIS A 135 16.04 -6.26 1.87
CA HIS A 135 15.04 -6.04 2.93
C HIS A 135 15.57 -5.25 4.13
N ARG A 136 16.89 -5.13 4.30
CA ARG A 136 17.48 -4.39 5.43
C ARG A 136 17.03 -2.94 5.47
N VAL A 137 16.83 -2.28 4.32
CA VAL A 137 16.35 -0.90 4.27
C VAL A 137 14.98 -0.77 4.95
N HIS A 138 14.07 -1.71 4.69
CA HIS A 138 12.74 -1.75 5.32
C HIS A 138 12.80 -1.81 6.85
N HIS A 139 13.83 -2.44 7.39
CA HIS A 139 14.06 -2.59 8.84
C HIS A 139 14.95 -1.50 9.47
N GLU A 140 15.31 -0.43 8.74
CA GLU A 140 16.09 0.68 9.33
C GLU A 140 15.30 1.44 10.40
N TYR A 141 13.97 1.56 10.24
CA TYR A 141 13.08 2.09 11.27
C TYR A 141 12.65 0.98 12.23
N THR A 142 13.35 0.87 13.35
CA THR A 142 13.07 -0.17 14.38
C THR A 142 11.82 0.12 15.21
N ALA A 143 11.41 1.39 15.32
CA ALA A 143 10.16 1.75 15.98
C ALA A 143 8.97 1.54 15.02
N PRO A 144 7.92 0.80 15.43
CA PRO A 144 6.73 0.66 14.59
C PRO A 144 5.99 2.00 14.51
N ILE A 145 5.87 2.50 13.28
CA ILE A 145 5.11 3.70 12.89
C ILE A 145 4.45 3.46 11.54
N GLY A 146 3.24 3.99 11.34
CA GLY A 146 2.49 3.78 10.09
C GLY A 146 3.21 4.31 8.84
N PHE A 147 3.98 5.41 8.95
CA PHE A 147 4.76 5.95 7.83
C PHE A 147 5.88 5.02 7.35
N ALA A 148 6.36 4.10 8.17
CA ALA A 148 7.41 3.17 7.77
C ALA A 148 6.88 2.03 6.87
N ALA A 149 5.56 1.81 6.78
CA ALA A 149 4.98 0.71 5.99
C ALA A 149 5.46 0.66 4.52
N PRO A 150 5.46 1.78 3.77
CA PRO A 150 6.00 1.80 2.41
C PRO A 150 7.51 2.16 2.34
N TYR A 151 8.20 2.31 3.47
CA TYR A 151 9.62 2.66 3.45
C TYR A 151 10.47 1.42 3.16
N ALA A 152 10.92 1.27 1.91
CA ALA A 152 11.64 0.08 1.48
C ALA A 152 12.67 0.38 0.39
N HIS A 153 13.53 -0.60 0.12
CA HIS A 153 14.41 -0.59 -1.04
C HIS A 153 13.59 -0.67 -2.34
N TRP A 154 14.01 0.02 -3.41
CA TRP A 154 13.24 0.06 -4.67
C TRP A 154 12.95 -1.34 -5.24
N LEU A 155 13.90 -2.28 -5.12
CA LEU A 155 13.72 -3.65 -5.59
C LEU A 155 12.68 -4.41 -4.74
N GLU A 156 12.59 -4.10 -3.45
CA GLU A 156 11.56 -4.66 -2.58
C GLU A 156 10.16 -4.21 -3.02
N VAL A 157 10.01 -2.93 -3.35
CA VAL A 157 8.75 -2.37 -3.88
C VAL A 157 8.30 -3.12 -5.14
N LEU A 158 9.23 -3.48 -6.03
CA LEU A 158 8.92 -4.28 -7.22
C LEU A 158 8.55 -5.72 -6.86
N ILE A 159 9.32 -6.36 -5.98
CA ILE A 159 9.13 -7.77 -5.60
C ILE A 159 7.82 -7.95 -4.81
N LEU A 160 7.59 -7.14 -3.78
CA LEU A 160 6.37 -7.18 -2.96
C LEU A 160 5.16 -6.54 -3.66
N GLY A 161 5.38 -5.83 -4.77
CA GLY A 161 4.30 -5.46 -5.69
C GLY A 161 3.66 -6.68 -6.35
N ILE A 162 4.41 -7.76 -6.62
CA ILE A 162 3.90 -8.96 -7.32
C ILE A 162 2.66 -9.55 -6.63
N PRO A 163 2.68 -9.89 -5.32
CA PRO A 163 1.49 -10.38 -4.60
C PRO A 163 0.24 -9.51 -4.82
N SER A 164 0.39 -8.19 -4.79
CA SER A 164 -0.72 -7.23 -4.92
C SER A 164 -1.39 -7.25 -6.29
N PHE A 165 -0.70 -7.72 -7.34
CA PHE A 165 -1.24 -7.82 -8.70
C PHE A 165 -1.70 -9.23 -9.08
N LEU A 166 -1.31 -10.27 -8.35
CA LEU A 166 -1.68 -11.66 -8.70
C LEU A 166 -3.18 -11.90 -8.58
N GLY A 167 -3.84 -11.43 -7.51
CA GLY A 167 -5.29 -11.56 -7.36
C GLY A 167 -6.05 -10.96 -8.55
N PRO A 168 -5.84 -9.66 -8.86
CA PRO A 168 -6.43 -9.03 -10.06
C PRO A 168 -6.06 -9.70 -11.38
N ALA A 169 -4.89 -10.34 -11.49
CA ALA A 169 -4.51 -11.10 -12.68
C ALA A 169 -5.27 -12.41 -12.83
N ILE A 170 -5.61 -13.09 -11.72
CA ILE A 170 -6.35 -14.35 -11.71
C ILE A 170 -7.85 -14.10 -11.92
N VAL A 171 -8.41 -13.10 -11.23
CA VAL A 171 -9.83 -12.74 -11.32
C VAL A 171 -9.93 -11.26 -11.68
N PRO A 172 -9.77 -10.89 -12.96
CA PRO A 172 -9.83 -9.49 -13.36
C PRO A 172 -11.20 -8.89 -13.09
N GLY A 173 -11.20 -7.68 -12.55
CA GLY A 173 -12.41 -6.96 -12.14
C GLY A 173 -12.55 -5.59 -12.79
N HIS A 174 -13.36 -4.74 -12.15
CA HIS A 174 -13.51 -3.36 -12.56
C HIS A 174 -12.46 -2.47 -11.89
N MET A 175 -12.10 -1.35 -12.53
CA MET A 175 -11.15 -0.36 -12.02
C MET A 175 -11.52 0.18 -10.62
N ILE A 176 -12.82 0.27 -10.32
CA ILE A 176 -13.31 0.63 -8.98
C ILE A 176 -12.92 -0.43 -7.94
N THR A 177 -13.11 -1.73 -8.25
CA THR A 177 -12.65 -2.81 -7.36
C THR A 177 -11.13 -2.74 -7.20
N PHE A 178 -10.40 -2.48 -8.28
CA PHE A 178 -8.95 -2.35 -8.23
C PHE A 178 -8.49 -1.18 -7.34
N TRP A 179 -9.11 -0.01 -7.44
CA TRP A 179 -8.80 1.12 -6.54
C TRP A 179 -9.12 0.81 -5.08
N LEU A 180 -10.27 0.19 -4.83
CA LEU A 180 -10.66 -0.22 -3.48
C LEU A 180 -9.67 -1.25 -2.92
N TRP A 181 -9.27 -2.22 -3.73
CA TRP A 181 -8.26 -3.22 -3.39
C TRP A 181 -6.94 -2.57 -2.98
N ILE A 182 -6.37 -1.72 -3.86
CA ILE A 182 -5.13 -1.02 -3.58
C ILE A 182 -5.27 -0.18 -2.31
N ALA A 183 -6.40 0.49 -2.10
CA ALA A 183 -6.62 1.29 -0.91
C ALA A 183 -6.62 0.47 0.37
N LEU A 184 -7.44 -0.59 0.42
CA LEU A 184 -7.54 -1.47 1.58
C LEU A 184 -6.20 -2.12 1.91
N ARG A 185 -5.48 -2.61 0.90
CA ARG A 185 -4.19 -3.27 1.08
C ARG A 185 -3.14 -2.33 1.69
N GLN A 186 -3.09 -1.07 1.24
CA GLN A 186 -2.15 -0.10 1.80
C GLN A 186 -2.55 0.35 3.21
N ILE A 187 -3.85 0.51 3.48
CA ILE A 187 -4.34 0.84 4.83
C ILE A 187 -3.97 -0.28 5.81
N GLU A 188 -4.23 -1.53 5.45
CA GLU A 188 -3.88 -2.71 6.26
C GLU A 188 -2.36 -2.80 6.51
N ALA A 189 -1.52 -2.50 5.51
CA ALA A 189 -0.07 -2.45 5.68
C ALA A 189 0.34 -1.36 6.71
N ILE A 190 -0.25 -0.16 6.61
CA ILE A 190 -0.01 0.96 7.53
C ILE A 190 -0.44 0.61 8.95
N GLU A 191 -1.61 0.00 9.11
CA GLU A 191 -2.12 -0.45 10.40
C GLU A 191 -1.20 -1.49 11.03
N THR A 192 -0.76 -2.50 10.26
CA THR A 192 0.16 -3.53 10.72
C THR A 192 1.50 -2.95 11.19
N HIS A 193 2.06 -1.98 10.45
CA HIS A 193 3.33 -1.33 10.81
C HIS A 193 3.19 -0.30 11.94
N SER A 194 1.98 0.13 12.27
CA SER A 194 1.75 1.09 13.36
C SER A 194 2.14 0.53 14.73
N GLY A 195 2.10 -0.79 14.88
CA GLY A 195 2.43 -1.50 16.12
C GLY A 195 1.40 -1.33 17.22
N TYR A 196 0.19 -0.84 16.90
CA TYR A 196 -0.94 -0.79 17.82
C TYR A 196 -1.75 -2.09 17.74
N ALA A 197 -2.11 -2.63 18.89
CA ALA A 197 -3.08 -3.71 19.05
C ALA A 197 -4.32 -3.14 19.75
N TYR A 198 -5.48 -3.29 19.11
CA TYR A 198 -6.79 -2.81 19.60
C TYR A 198 -7.65 -3.98 20.09
#